data_AF-A0A1R1X206-F1
#
_entry.id   AF-A0A1R1X206-F1
#
_cell.length_a   1.000
_cell.length_b   1.000
_cell.length_c   1.000
_cell.angle_alpha   90.00
_cell.angle_beta   90.00
_cell.angle_gamma   90.00
#
_symmetry.space_group_name_H-M   'P 1'
#
loop_
_entity.id
_entity.type
_entity.pdbx_description
1 polymer ?
#
loop_
_entity_poly.entity_id
_entity_poly.type
_entity_poly.pdbx_seq_one_letter_code
_entity_poly.pdbx_strand_id
1 'polypeptide(L)'
;MQTKNEIIAGRYAGLRISVDIHTIDDSSKDKTHLIKDPNSKPITLLFSHANGFHKEIYNPIINDILLSNINSEMKGLCAEIINPASFKSIIAVEPVIRSPPLINEIIEPITKLTIARRNKFQSKAEFKQFLVGKFAYSTWLPDYISLYADHGLFKFSDGSQEYYKFKCDPFHEAVSV
;
A
#
# COMPACT_ATOMS: atom_id res chain seq x y z
N MET A 1 -0.22 21.31 12.30
CA MET A 1 0.33 20.83 11.02
C MET A 1 0.54 22.02 10.11
N GLN A 2 1.67 22.10 9.42
CA GLN A 2 1.90 23.05 8.35
C GLN A 2 2.01 22.29 7.03
N THR A 3 1.26 22.73 6.01
CA THR A 3 1.39 22.21 4.64
C THR A 3 2.05 23.27 3.78
N LYS A 4 3.07 22.88 3.01
CA LYS A 4 3.74 23.72 2.04
C LYS A 4 3.61 23.10 0.65
N ASN A 5 3.01 23.85 -0.28
CA ASN A 5 3.04 23.49 -1.69
C ASN A 5 4.38 23.93 -2.29
N GLU A 6 5.07 23.01 -2.96
CA GLU A 6 6.32 23.29 -3.67
C GLU A 6 6.27 22.78 -5.10
N ILE A 7 7.11 23.36 -5.95
CA ILE A 7 7.38 22.86 -7.30
C ILE A 7 8.85 22.47 -7.36
N ILE A 8 9.11 21.18 -7.47
CA ILE A 8 10.46 20.61 -7.52
C ILE A 8 10.83 20.30 -8.97
N ALA A 9 12.08 20.56 -9.34
CA ALA A 9 12.62 20.17 -10.64
C ALA A 9 12.82 18.65 -10.69
N GLY A 10 12.10 17.99 -11.59
CA GLY A 10 12.31 16.60 -11.95
C GLY A 10 13.62 16.44 -12.72
N ARG A 11 14.33 15.33 -12.44
CA ARG A 11 15.59 15.02 -13.12
C ARG A 11 15.41 14.62 -14.59
N TYR A 12 14.20 14.22 -14.97
CA TYR A 12 13.89 13.78 -16.32
C TYR A 12 13.24 14.90 -17.13
N ALA A 13 13.81 15.19 -18.30
CA ALA A 13 13.26 16.08 -19.33
C ALA A 13 12.84 17.49 -18.86
N GLY A 14 13.44 18.03 -17.79
CA GLY A 14 13.09 19.35 -17.27
C GLY A 14 11.67 19.42 -16.70
N LEU A 15 11.04 18.27 -16.39
CA LEU A 15 9.71 18.20 -15.82
C LEU A 15 9.67 18.94 -14.49
N ARG A 16 8.57 19.63 -14.18
CA ARG A 16 8.34 20.26 -12.87
C ARG A 16 7.23 19.50 -12.15
N ILE A 17 7.50 19.08 -10.93
CA ILE A 17 6.58 18.27 -10.13
C ILE A 17 6.05 19.15 -9.00
N SER A 18 4.73 19.33 -8.92
CA SER A 18 4.11 19.95 -7.75
C SER A 18 3.98 18.91 -6.64
N VAL A 19 4.37 19.27 -5.43
CA VAL A 19 4.33 18.41 -4.23
C VAL A 19 3.75 19.19 -3.07
N ASP A 20 3.06 18.47 -2.17
CA ASP A 20 2.65 19.00 -0.87
C ASP A 20 3.53 18.38 0.20
N ILE A 21 4.19 19.23 0.99
CA ILE A 21 5.08 18.84 2.08
C ILE A 21 4.35 19.15 3.39
N HIS A 22 4.08 18.10 4.17
CA HIS A 22 3.40 18.22 5.46
C HIS A 22 4.41 18.05 6.59
N THR A 23 4.50 19.04 7.48
CA THR A 23 5.37 19.00 8.66
C THR A 23 4.55 19.09 9.94
N ILE A 24 4.94 18.28 10.92
CA ILE A 24 4.42 18.38 12.28
C ILE A 24 5.21 19.48 12.98
N ASP A 25 4.51 20.51 13.44
CA ASP A 25 5.10 21.53 14.30
C ASP A 25 5.12 20.98 15.73
N ASP A 26 6.30 20.96 16.35
CA ASP A 26 6.52 20.37 17.68
C ASP A 26 6.04 21.29 18.83
N SER A 27 5.31 22.35 18.47
CA SER A 27 4.82 23.39 19.38
C SER A 27 3.49 23.05 20.06
N SER A 28 2.83 21.94 19.71
CA SER A 28 1.54 21.55 20.31
C SER A 28 1.70 20.97 21.71
N LYS A 29 0.89 21.47 22.66
CA LYS A 29 0.99 21.21 24.10
C LYS A 29 0.39 19.87 24.56
N ASP A 30 -0.11 19.04 23.65
CA ASP A 30 -0.77 17.78 24.00
C ASP A 30 0.21 16.60 23.91
N LYS A 31 0.91 16.34 25.03
CA LYS A 31 2.00 15.36 25.16
C LYS A 31 1.54 14.00 25.72
N THR A 32 0.25 13.67 25.60
CA THR A 32 -0.33 12.59 26.39
C THR A 32 -0.09 11.18 25.81
N HIS A 33 0.34 11.03 24.55
CA HIS A 33 0.47 9.70 23.92
C HIS A 33 1.76 9.43 23.12
N LEU A 34 2.71 10.37 23.06
CA LEU A 34 3.96 10.17 22.33
C LEU A 34 5.14 10.07 23.32
N ILE A 35 5.54 8.84 23.66
CA ILE A 35 6.88 8.60 24.20
C ILE A 35 7.87 8.88 23.07
N LYS A 36 8.29 10.14 22.91
CA LYS A 36 9.36 10.50 21.99
C LYS A 36 10.68 10.09 22.62
N ASP A 37 11.32 9.07 22.07
CA ASP A 37 12.76 8.88 22.29
C ASP A 37 13.48 10.12 21.74
N PRO A 38 14.21 10.89 22.56
CA PRO A 38 14.94 12.07 22.10
C PRO A 38 16.03 11.74 21.05
N ASN A 39 16.42 10.48 20.88
CA ASN A 39 17.30 10.01 19.82
C ASN A 39 16.57 9.54 18.54
N SER A 40 15.23 9.54 18.54
CA SER A 40 14.47 9.12 17.36
C SER A 40 14.65 10.09 16.21
N LYS A 41 14.94 9.56 15.02
CA LYS A 41 15.07 10.36 13.79
C LYS A 41 13.68 10.56 13.18
N PRO A 42 13.38 11.72 12.58
CA PRO A 42 12.11 11.94 11.91
C PRO A 42 11.93 10.97 10.74
N ILE A 43 10.72 10.44 10.59
CA ILE A 43 10.34 9.54 9.49
C ILE A 43 9.85 10.38 8.32
N THR A 44 10.30 10.05 7.11
CA THR A 44 9.75 10.63 5.88
C THR A 44 8.83 9.62 5.20
N LEU A 45 7.59 10.02 4.98
CA LEU A 45 6.59 9.28 4.20
C LEU A 45 6.44 9.95 2.83
N LEU A 46 6.61 9.17 1.76
CA LEU A 46 6.36 9.64 0.38
C LEU A 46 5.11 8.95 -0.16
N PHE A 47 4.12 9.73 -0.58
CA PHE A 47 2.90 9.23 -1.21
C PHE A 47 2.98 9.45 -2.73
N SER A 48 2.70 8.40 -3.51
CA SER A 48 2.52 8.52 -4.96
C SER A 48 1.16 7.98 -5.39
N HIS A 49 0.53 8.66 -6.35
CA HIS A 49 -0.83 8.42 -6.80
C HIS A 49 -0.92 7.77 -8.18
N ALA A 50 -2.05 7.12 -8.42
CA ALA A 50 -2.31 6.41 -9.66
C ALA A 50 -2.49 7.42 -10.78
N ASN A 51 -2.36 6.90 -12.01
CA ASN A 51 -2.67 7.67 -13.20
C ASN A 51 -4.08 8.27 -13.10
N GLY A 52 -4.18 9.59 -13.33
CA GLY A 52 -5.44 10.33 -13.30
C GLY A 52 -5.80 10.98 -11.96
N PHE A 53 -5.08 10.68 -10.88
CA PHE A 53 -5.23 11.34 -9.58
C PHE A 53 -4.22 12.48 -9.39
N HIS A 54 -4.41 13.31 -8.36
CA HIS A 54 -3.50 14.40 -8.00
C HIS A 54 -3.24 14.41 -6.49
N LYS A 55 -2.13 15.03 -6.07
CA LYS A 55 -1.57 14.97 -4.70
C LYS A 55 -2.55 15.34 -3.57
N GLU A 56 -3.48 16.25 -3.82
CA GLU A 56 -4.42 16.76 -2.82
C GLU A 56 -5.40 15.69 -2.32
N ILE A 57 -5.55 14.56 -3.03
CA ILE A 57 -6.38 13.43 -2.59
C ILE A 57 -5.91 12.85 -1.24
N TYR A 58 -4.63 13.01 -0.90
CA TYR A 58 -4.06 12.50 0.34
C TYR A 58 -4.25 13.43 1.55
N ASN A 59 -4.70 14.68 1.35
CA ASN A 59 -4.82 15.66 2.43
C ASN A 59 -5.68 15.18 3.62
N PRO A 60 -6.87 14.58 3.42
CA PRO A 60 -7.68 14.08 4.53
C PRO A 60 -6.95 13.01 5.36
N ILE A 61 -6.20 12.12 4.70
CA ILE A 61 -5.56 10.99 5.35
C ILE A 61 -4.27 11.40 6.04
N ILE A 62 -3.51 12.31 5.45
CA ILE A 62 -2.36 12.90 6.12
C ILE A 62 -2.82 13.58 7.42
N ASN A 63 -3.98 14.25 7.41
CA ASN A 63 -4.58 14.74 8.66
C ASN A 63 -4.90 13.59 9.63
N ASP A 64 -5.54 12.52 9.18
CA ASP A 64 -5.89 11.39 10.06
C ASP A 64 -4.66 10.67 10.64
N ILE A 65 -3.61 10.45 9.84
CA ILE A 65 -2.33 9.85 10.26
C ILE A 65 -1.71 10.71 11.36
N LEU A 66 -1.68 12.03 11.13
CA LEU A 66 -1.04 12.98 12.03
C LEU A 66 -1.87 13.26 13.29
N LEU A 67 -3.19 13.07 13.24
CA LEU A 67 -4.11 13.25 14.37
C LEU A 67 -4.40 11.94 15.13
N SER A 68 -3.69 10.84 14.80
CA SER A 68 -3.79 9.53 15.46
C SER A 68 -5.14 8.83 15.34
N ASN A 69 -5.98 9.19 14.36
CA ASN A 69 -7.36 8.68 14.22
C ASN A 69 -7.50 7.55 13.18
N ILE A 70 -6.47 6.71 12.97
CA ILE A 70 -6.51 5.69 11.91
C ILE A 70 -6.80 4.29 12.44
N ASN A 71 -7.84 3.67 11.87
CA ASN A 71 -8.04 2.23 11.85
C ASN A 71 -7.61 1.63 10.50
N SER A 72 -6.54 0.85 10.55
CA SER A 72 -6.27 -0.43 9.86
C SER A 72 -6.55 -0.62 8.35
N GLU A 73 -5.72 -0.08 7.45
CA GLU A 73 -5.52 -0.67 6.10
C GLU A 73 -4.07 -0.54 5.55
N MET A 74 -3.28 0.43 6.02
CA MET A 74 -1.92 0.66 5.54
C MET A 74 -0.86 -0.09 6.35
N LYS A 75 -0.70 -1.41 6.18
CA LYS A 75 0.20 -2.25 7.01
C LYS A 75 1.62 -1.69 7.23
N GLY A 76 2.25 -1.11 6.21
CA GLY A 76 3.57 -0.48 6.34
C GLY A 76 3.55 0.77 7.23
N LEU A 77 2.52 1.62 7.07
CA LEU A 77 2.35 2.80 7.92
C LEU A 77 1.84 2.45 9.31
N CYS A 78 0.92 1.49 9.45
CA CYS A 78 0.46 0.99 10.74
C CYS A 78 1.60 0.33 11.53
N ALA A 79 2.46 -0.46 10.88
CA ALA A 79 3.64 -1.03 11.54
C ALA A 79 4.55 0.06 12.11
N GLU A 80 4.74 1.15 11.37
CA GLU A 80 5.54 2.30 11.83
C GLU A 80 4.82 3.14 12.91
N ILE A 81 3.49 3.27 12.84
CA ILE A 81 2.69 3.91 13.90
C ILE A 81 2.77 3.10 15.20
N ILE A 82 2.67 1.77 15.12
CA ILE A 82 2.71 0.86 16.26
C ILE A 82 4.13 0.74 16.81
N ASN A 83 5.15 0.73 15.94
CA ASN A 83 6.56 0.66 16.32
C ASN A 83 7.38 1.74 15.59
N PRO A 84 7.41 2.97 16.12
CA PRO A 84 8.12 4.08 15.51
C PRO A 84 9.61 3.79 15.30
N ALA A 85 10.17 4.35 14.23
CA ALA A 85 11.54 4.17 13.76
C ALA A 85 11.89 2.74 13.27
N SER A 86 10.89 1.93 12.90
CA SER A 86 11.14 0.62 12.25
C SER A 86 11.73 0.81 10.85
N PHE A 87 11.35 1.88 10.16
CA PHE A 87 11.81 2.19 8.80
C PHE A 87 12.46 3.57 8.72
N LYS A 88 13.60 3.66 8.02
CA LYS A 88 14.24 4.95 7.71
C LYS A 88 13.38 5.84 6.81
N SER A 89 12.57 5.22 5.95
CA SER A 89 11.65 5.89 5.02
C SER A 89 10.60 4.90 4.54
N ILE A 90 9.37 5.37 4.35
CA ILE A 90 8.30 4.59 3.71
C ILE A 90 7.88 5.30 2.42
N ILE A 91 7.86 4.55 1.33
CA ILE A 91 7.32 4.99 0.05
C ILE A 91 6.00 4.25 -0.15
N ALA A 92 4.89 4.96 0.05
CA ALA A 92 3.55 4.46 -0.18
C ALA A 92 3.19 4.70 -1.65
N VAL A 93 3.39 3.68 -2.48
CA VAL A 93 2.98 3.68 -3.89
C VAL A 93 1.57 3.12 -4.00
N GLU A 94 0.62 3.91 -4.50
CA GLU A 94 -0.79 3.53 -4.59
C GLU A 94 -1.36 2.93 -3.31
N PRO A 95 -1.24 3.61 -2.16
CA PRO A 95 -1.93 3.12 -0.98
C PRO A 95 -3.43 3.12 -1.27
N VAL A 96 -4.08 1.95 -1.15
CA VAL A 96 -5.54 1.90 -1.06
C VAL A 96 -5.88 2.50 0.29
N ILE A 97 -6.70 3.55 0.28
CA ILE A 97 -7.20 4.15 1.50
C ILE A 97 -8.71 4.16 1.47
N ARG A 98 -9.32 3.56 2.49
CA ARG A 98 -10.75 3.62 2.73
C ARG A 98 -11.01 4.33 4.04
N SER A 99 -12.06 5.14 4.07
CA SER A 99 -12.61 5.61 5.33
C SER A 99 -13.15 4.41 6.09
N PRO A 100 -12.99 4.33 7.43
CA PRO A 100 -13.56 3.25 8.21
C PRO A 100 -15.04 3.13 7.87
N PRO A 101 -15.53 1.93 7.50
CA PRO A 101 -16.96 1.76 7.32
C PRO A 101 -17.63 2.05 8.67
N LEU A 102 -18.82 2.67 8.63
CA LEU A 102 -19.80 2.40 9.69
C LEU A 102 -19.89 0.88 9.77
N ILE A 103 -19.52 0.33 10.92
CA ILE A 103 -19.04 -1.04 11.21
C ILE A 103 -19.85 -2.21 10.59
N ASN A 104 -20.99 -1.96 9.95
CA ASN A 104 -21.93 -3.00 9.51
C ASN A 104 -22.36 -3.02 8.03
N GLU A 105 -21.93 -2.12 7.12
CA GLU A 105 -22.55 -2.08 5.76
C GLU A 105 -21.61 -2.39 4.57
N ILE A 106 -20.28 -2.40 4.76
CA ILE A 106 -19.31 -2.43 3.65
C ILE A 106 -18.25 -3.54 3.85
N ILE A 107 -18.63 -4.70 4.38
CA ILE A 107 -17.85 -5.93 4.07
C ILE A 107 -18.34 -6.39 2.69
N GLU A 108 -17.87 -5.64 1.70
CA GLU A 108 -18.43 -5.38 0.38
C GLU A 108 -18.30 -6.57 -0.61
N PRO A 109 -19.05 -6.56 -1.73
CA PRO A 109 -18.87 -7.47 -2.86
C PRO A 109 -17.41 -7.64 -3.29
N ILE A 110 -16.57 -6.63 -3.15
CA ILE A 110 -15.13 -6.68 -3.47
C ILE A 110 -14.39 -7.68 -2.60
N THR A 111 -14.65 -7.73 -1.29
CA THR A 111 -14.04 -8.69 -0.36
C THR A 111 -14.40 -10.13 -0.77
N LYS A 112 -15.67 -10.37 -1.11
CA LYS A 112 -16.14 -11.68 -1.61
C LYS A 112 -15.48 -12.04 -2.94
N LEU A 113 -15.37 -11.08 -3.85
CA LEU A 113 -14.69 -11.27 -5.14
C LEU A 113 -13.19 -11.57 -4.96
N THR A 114 -12.52 -10.91 -4.01
CA THR A 114 -11.11 -11.17 -3.69
C THR A 114 -10.93 -12.56 -3.09
N ILE A 115 -11.75 -12.96 -2.11
CA ILE A 115 -11.71 -14.31 -1.53
C ILE A 115 -11.94 -15.39 -2.60
N ALA A 116 -12.86 -15.14 -3.54
CA ALA A 116 -13.17 -16.06 -4.62
C ALA A 116 -12.08 -16.13 -5.73
N ARG A 117 -11.03 -15.30 -5.67
CA ARG A 117 -9.97 -15.32 -6.68
C ARG A 117 -9.28 -16.68 -6.69
N ARG A 118 -9.06 -17.17 -7.91
CA ARG A 118 -8.27 -18.37 -8.15
C ARG A 118 -6.89 -18.22 -7.52
N ASN A 119 -6.52 -19.15 -6.64
CA ASN A 119 -5.24 -19.15 -5.90
C ASN A 119 -4.47 -20.49 -6.01
N LYS A 120 -4.82 -21.34 -6.98
CA LYS A 120 -4.14 -22.62 -7.21
C LYS A 120 -3.79 -22.76 -8.69
N PHE A 121 -2.50 -23.03 -8.94
CA PHE A 121 -1.94 -23.20 -10.28
C PHE A 121 -1.00 -24.41 -10.28
N GLN A 122 -1.11 -25.28 -11.27
CA GLN A 122 -0.27 -26.48 -11.41
C GLN A 122 1.17 -26.12 -11.78
N SER A 123 1.37 -25.02 -12.49
CA SER A 123 2.70 -24.54 -12.85
C SER A 123 2.75 -23.02 -12.95
N LYS A 124 3.97 -22.47 -12.87
CA LYS A 124 4.22 -21.06 -13.19
C LYS A 124 3.80 -20.72 -14.62
N ALA A 125 3.96 -21.65 -15.58
CA ALA A 125 3.56 -21.44 -16.97
C ALA A 125 2.02 -21.27 -17.11
N GLU A 126 1.26 -22.10 -16.41
CA GLU A 126 -0.20 -21.97 -16.34
C GLU A 126 -0.60 -20.61 -15.73
N PHE A 127 0.06 -20.20 -14.65
CA PHE A 127 -0.20 -18.89 -14.05
C PHE A 127 0.08 -17.72 -15.01
N LYS A 128 1.18 -17.77 -15.77
CA LYS A 128 1.49 -16.75 -16.80
C LYS A 128 0.38 -16.66 -17.84
N GLN A 129 -0.10 -17.80 -18.35
CA GLN A 129 -1.22 -17.84 -19.31
C GLN A 129 -2.50 -17.28 -18.70
N PHE A 130 -2.79 -17.63 -17.44
CA PHE A 130 -3.92 -17.08 -16.69
C PHE A 130 -3.84 -15.55 -16.58
N LEU A 131 -2.68 -14.99 -16.24
CA LEU A 131 -2.48 -13.54 -16.14
C LEU A 131 -2.74 -12.84 -17.48
N VAL A 132 -2.11 -13.30 -18.56
CA VAL A 132 -2.25 -12.67 -19.90
C VAL A 132 -3.70 -12.72 -20.39
N GLY A 133 -4.48 -13.73 -19.97
CA GLY A 133 -5.91 -13.82 -20.26
C GLY A 133 -6.79 -12.82 -19.49
N LYS A 134 -6.23 -12.03 -18.57
CA LYS A 134 -6.96 -10.98 -17.83
C LYS A 134 -6.65 -9.61 -18.41
N PHE A 135 -7.70 -8.84 -18.66
CA PHE A 135 -7.60 -7.48 -19.18
C PHE A 135 -6.62 -6.59 -18.40
N ALA A 136 -6.59 -6.69 -17.07
CA ALA A 136 -5.69 -5.88 -16.23
C ALA A 136 -4.19 -6.16 -16.44
N TYR A 137 -3.83 -7.34 -16.94
CA TYR A 137 -2.45 -7.78 -17.09
C TYR A 137 -2.07 -8.05 -18.56
N SER A 138 -3.01 -7.96 -19.50
CA SER A 138 -2.77 -8.28 -20.92
C SER A 138 -1.81 -7.31 -21.61
N THR A 139 -1.63 -6.11 -21.06
CA THR A 139 -0.71 -5.07 -21.57
C THR A 139 0.64 -5.06 -20.86
N TRP A 140 0.84 -5.90 -19.84
CA TRP A 140 2.11 -5.96 -19.12
C TRP A 140 3.21 -6.52 -20.01
N LEU A 141 4.43 -6.00 -19.84
CA LEU A 141 5.61 -6.54 -20.52
C LEU A 141 5.84 -8.00 -20.10
N PRO A 142 6.25 -8.90 -21.03
CA PRO A 142 6.45 -10.32 -20.73
C PRO A 142 7.40 -10.59 -19.55
N ASP A 143 8.40 -9.74 -19.37
CA ASP A 143 9.36 -9.85 -18.25
C ASP A 143 8.69 -9.60 -16.90
N TYR A 144 7.71 -8.69 -16.82
CA TYR A 144 6.96 -8.39 -15.60
C TYR A 144 6.03 -9.55 -15.23
N ILE A 145 5.39 -10.15 -16.23
CA ILE A 145 4.60 -11.37 -16.06
C ILE A 145 5.49 -12.51 -15.54
N SER A 146 6.72 -12.62 -16.07
CA SER A 146 7.69 -13.62 -15.63
C SER A 146 8.14 -13.39 -14.20
N LEU A 147 8.53 -12.16 -13.86
CA LEU A 147 8.88 -11.76 -12.49
C LEU A 147 7.75 -12.05 -11.51
N TYR A 148 6.49 -11.77 -11.87
CA TYR A 148 5.37 -12.05 -10.99
C TYR A 148 5.17 -13.55 -10.77
N ALA A 149 5.27 -14.37 -11.81
CA ALA A 149 5.22 -15.82 -11.67
C ALA A 149 6.37 -16.36 -10.81
N ASP A 150 7.56 -15.76 -10.93
CA ASP A 150 8.75 -16.23 -10.25
C ASP A 150 8.80 -15.87 -8.77
N HIS A 151 8.34 -14.66 -8.43
CA HIS A 151 8.47 -14.12 -7.09
C HIS A 151 7.15 -13.99 -6.33
N GLY A 152 6.01 -13.91 -7.02
CA GLY A 152 4.68 -13.78 -6.42
C GLY A 152 4.05 -15.09 -5.97
N LEU A 153 4.58 -16.23 -6.42
CA LEU A 153 4.09 -17.56 -6.07
C LEU A 153 5.05 -18.29 -5.12
N PHE A 154 4.50 -19.22 -4.35
CA PHE A 154 5.27 -20.23 -3.63
C PHE A 154 4.72 -21.62 -3.89
N LYS A 155 5.58 -22.63 -3.81
CA LYS A 155 5.19 -24.04 -3.97
C LYS A 155 4.53 -24.53 -2.69
N PHE A 156 3.39 -25.18 -2.80
CA PHE A 156 2.61 -25.73 -1.72
C PHE A 156 2.34 -27.22 -1.97
N SER A 157 2.31 -28.02 -0.91
CA SER A 157 1.94 -29.42 -0.95
C SER A 157 0.91 -29.69 0.15
N ASP A 158 -0.21 -30.30 -0.20
CA ASP A 158 -1.20 -30.79 0.79
C ASP A 158 -0.96 -32.26 1.19
N GLY A 159 0.19 -32.82 0.84
CA GLY A 159 0.53 -34.22 1.06
C GLY A 159 0.06 -35.16 -0.05
N SER A 160 -0.86 -34.71 -0.93
CA SER A 160 -1.34 -35.49 -2.07
C SER A 160 -0.95 -34.90 -3.42
N GLN A 161 -0.93 -33.57 -3.51
CA GLN A 161 -0.62 -32.84 -4.74
C GLN A 161 0.26 -31.64 -4.44
N GLU A 162 1.17 -31.35 -5.37
CA GLU A 162 1.95 -30.12 -5.36
C GLU A 162 1.37 -29.11 -6.34
N TYR A 163 1.26 -27.86 -5.92
CA TYR A 163 0.79 -26.76 -6.74
C TYR A 163 1.39 -25.44 -6.26
N TYR A 164 1.13 -24.37 -7.00
CA TYR A 164 1.57 -23.02 -6.67
C TYR A 164 0.40 -22.19 -6.15
N LYS A 165 0.68 -21.37 -5.13
CA LYS A 165 -0.23 -20.39 -4.54
C LYS A 165 0.40 -19.00 -4.52
N PHE A 166 -0.41 -17.95 -4.45
CA PHE A 166 0.07 -16.59 -4.18
C PHE A 166 0.69 -16.50 -2.79
N LYS A 167 1.85 -15.84 -2.69
CA LYS A 167 2.46 -15.48 -1.40
C LYS A 167 1.56 -14.52 -0.60
N CYS A 168 0.88 -13.60 -1.29
CA CYS A 168 -0.22 -12.84 -0.72
C CYS A 168 -1.50 -13.65 -0.92
N ASP A 169 -1.88 -14.45 0.08
CA ASP A 169 -3.11 -15.24 -0.01
C ASP A 169 -4.33 -14.31 -0.15
N PRO A 170 -5.27 -14.55 -1.07
CA PRO A 170 -6.42 -13.68 -1.27
C PRO A 170 -7.28 -13.49 -0.02
N PHE A 171 -7.28 -14.44 0.92
CA PHE A 171 -7.92 -14.23 2.21
C PHE A 171 -7.23 -13.10 3.00
N HIS A 172 -5.89 -13.15 3.09
CA HIS A 172 -5.11 -12.10 3.74
C HIS A 172 -5.24 -10.76 3.00
N GLU A 173 -5.30 -10.75 1.68
CA GLU A 173 -5.59 -9.55 0.89
C GLU A 173 -6.97 -8.99 1.25
N ALA A 174 -8.01 -9.83 1.25
CA ALA A 174 -9.40 -9.42 1.44
C ALA A 174 -9.71 -8.87 2.84
N VAL A 175 -9.09 -9.41 3.89
CA VAL A 175 -9.27 -8.90 5.26
C VAL A 175 -8.37 -7.69 5.57
N SER A 176 -7.61 -7.22 4.59
CA SER A 176 -6.77 -6.03 4.68
C SER A 176 -7.31 -4.85 3.85
N VAL A 177 -8.51 -5.03 3.28
CA VAL A 177 -9.23 -4.12 2.38
C VAL A 177 -10.57 -3.77 3.02
#